data_AF-A0AAD7XJG6-F1
#
_entry.id   AF-A0AAD7XJG6-F1
#
_cell.length_a   1.000
_cell.length_b   1.000
_cell.length_c   1.000
_cell.angle_alpha   90.00
_cell.angle_beta   90.00
_cell.angle_gamma   90.00
#
_symmetry.space_group_name_H-M   'P 1'
#
loop_
_entity.id
_entity.type
_entity.pdbx_description
1 polymer ?
#
loop_
_entity_poly.entity_id
_entity_poly.type
_entity_poly.pdbx_seq_one_letter_code
_entity_poly.pdbx_strand_id
1 'polypeptide(L)'
;MLAPHRAPISVQYRSRFAAERWKNVVSEHFEKGTASVTYGCTDPAAIAHMSQHLETVYVSGWQAASLAATDGVVGPDFADYPLNTVPTLVSRLARAQEFHAPTPTRATAG
;
A
#
# COMPACT_ATOMS: atom_id res chain seq x y z
N MET A 1 -23.92 0.10 17.08
CA MET A 1 -24.21 -0.87 16.01
C MET A 1 -23.06 -1.83 15.71
N LEU A 2 -21.78 -1.40 15.74
CA LEU A 2 -20.64 -2.29 15.40
C LEU A 2 -19.97 -3.04 16.57
N ALA A 3 -20.19 -2.62 17.82
CA ALA A 3 -19.57 -3.23 19.01
C ALA A 3 -19.81 -4.74 19.19
N PRO A 4 -21.02 -5.31 18.96
CA PRO A 4 -21.27 -6.74 19.22
C PRO A 4 -20.57 -7.69 18.24
N HIS A 5 -20.08 -7.20 17.09
CA HIS A 5 -19.36 -8.00 16.10
C HIS A 5 -17.84 -7.93 16.25
N ARG A 6 -17.32 -7.19 17.25
CA ARG A 6 -15.88 -7.08 17.49
C ARG A 6 -15.42 -8.16 18.44
N ALA A 7 -14.31 -8.81 18.09
CA ALA A 7 -13.61 -9.70 19.00
C ALA A 7 -13.16 -8.91 20.25
N PRO A 8 -13.09 -9.56 21.44
CA PRO A 8 -12.64 -8.93 22.67
C PRO A 8 -11.14 -8.58 22.66
N ILE A 9 -10.38 -9.15 21.71
CA ILE A 9 -8.96 -8.88 21.53
C ILE A 9 -8.79 -7.76 20.50
N SER A 10 -8.13 -6.67 20.88
CA SER A 10 -7.82 -5.58 19.96
C SER A 10 -6.67 -5.98 19.03
N VAL A 11 -6.97 -6.27 17.77
CA VAL A 11 -5.96 -6.48 16.72
C VAL A 11 -5.55 -5.13 16.14
N GLN A 12 -4.26 -4.82 16.17
CA GLN A 12 -3.70 -3.63 15.53
C GLN A 12 -3.11 -4.02 14.16
N TYR A 13 -3.68 -3.47 13.10
CA TYR A 13 -3.18 -3.68 11.74
C TYR A 13 -2.12 -2.65 11.40
N ARG A 14 -1.03 -3.09 10.75
CA ARG A 14 0.02 -2.20 10.26
C ARG A 14 -0.48 -1.17 9.25
N SER A 15 -1.49 -1.54 8.46
CA SER A 15 -2.18 -0.64 7.53
C SER A 15 -2.80 0.58 8.22
N ARG A 16 -3.09 0.51 9.53
CA ARG A 16 -3.58 1.66 10.30
C ARG A 16 -2.60 2.82 10.25
N PHE A 17 -1.29 2.58 10.40
CA PHE A 17 -0.28 3.64 10.35
C PHE A 17 -0.22 4.30 8.97
N ALA A 18 -0.33 3.50 7.91
CA ALA A 18 -0.39 4.01 6.54
C ALA A 18 -1.68 4.82 6.29
N ALA A 19 -2.82 4.39 6.83
CA ALA A 19 -4.09 5.09 6.71
C ALA A 19 -4.09 6.47 7.41
N GLU A 20 -3.50 6.57 8.61
CA GLU A 20 -3.35 7.85 9.32
C GLU A 20 -2.42 8.80 8.54
N ARG A 21 -1.30 8.30 7.98
CA ARG A 21 -0.42 9.10 7.13
C ARG A 21 -1.13 9.57 5.86
N TRP A 22 -1.87 8.67 5.20
CA TRP A 22 -2.66 9.00 4.01
C TRP A 22 -3.69 10.10 4.29
N LYS A 23 -4.40 10.02 5.42
CA LYS A 23 -5.34 11.06 5.85
C LYS A 23 -4.66 12.43 5.94
N ASN A 24 -3.44 12.50 6.50
CA ASN A 24 -2.69 13.75 6.61
C ASN A 24 -2.31 14.29 5.22
N VAL A 25 -1.78 13.45 4.33
CA VAL A 25 -1.41 13.84 2.95
C VAL A 25 -2.62 14.42 2.21
N VAL A 26 -3.76 13.71 2.24
CA VAL A 26 -4.99 14.18 1.56
C VAL A 26 -5.50 15.48 2.15
N SER A 27 -5.49 15.62 3.48
CA SER A 27 -5.97 16.84 4.15
C SER A 27 -5.07 18.05 3.81
N GLU A 28 -3.75 17.87 3.83
CA GLU A 28 -2.78 18.91 3.50
C GLU A 28 -2.91 19.38 2.04
N HIS A 29 -3.04 18.45 1.09
CA HIS A 29 -3.25 18.80 -0.31
C HIS A 29 -4.58 19.50 -0.54
N PHE A 30 -5.65 19.07 0.14
CA PHE A 30 -6.95 19.71 0.06
C PHE A 30 -6.91 21.16 0.55
N GLU A 31 -6.27 21.42 1.70
CA GLU A 31 -6.11 22.78 2.24
C GLU A 31 -5.27 23.68 1.32
N LYS A 32 -4.24 23.13 0.70
CA LYS A 32 -3.34 23.86 -0.21
C LYS A 32 -3.88 23.99 -1.64
N GLY A 33 -4.99 23.35 -1.98
CA GLY A 33 -5.50 23.26 -3.35
C GLY A 33 -4.54 22.56 -4.32
N THR A 34 -3.71 21.65 -3.82
CA THR A 34 -2.74 20.87 -4.61
C THR A 34 -3.15 19.39 -4.63
N ALA A 35 -2.37 18.52 -5.27
CA ALA A 35 -2.66 17.09 -5.35
C ALA A 35 -1.39 16.24 -5.21
N SER A 36 -1.52 15.10 -4.55
CA SER A 36 -0.52 14.02 -4.59
C SER A 36 -0.76 13.20 -5.85
N VAL A 37 0.21 13.18 -6.76
CA VAL A 37 0.15 12.41 -8.00
C VAL A 37 1.01 11.15 -7.88
N THR A 38 0.51 10.04 -8.42
CA THR A 38 1.23 8.76 -8.43
C THR A 38 0.79 7.93 -9.64
N TYR A 39 1.42 6.78 -9.83
CA TYR A 39 1.09 5.83 -10.89
C TYR A 39 1.15 4.39 -10.37
N GLY A 40 0.66 3.46 -11.19
CA GLY A 40 0.54 2.05 -10.83
C GLY A 40 1.88 1.34 -10.66
N CYS A 41 2.08 0.70 -9.51
CA CYS A 41 3.26 -0.08 -9.16
C CYS A 41 2.91 -1.55 -8.94
N THR A 42 3.66 -2.45 -9.57
CA THR A 42 3.52 -3.91 -9.41
C THR A 42 4.79 -4.59 -8.89
N ASP A 43 5.93 -3.89 -8.87
CA ASP A 43 7.23 -4.49 -8.59
C ASP A 43 7.92 -3.87 -7.35
N PRO A 44 8.41 -4.71 -6.40
CA PRO A 44 9.21 -4.26 -5.27
C PRO A 44 10.44 -3.42 -5.61
N ALA A 45 11.12 -3.62 -6.74
CA ALA A 45 12.27 -2.78 -7.07
C ALA A 45 11.82 -1.36 -7.47
N ALA A 46 10.73 -1.26 -8.23
CA ALA A 46 10.16 0.02 -8.63
C ALA A 46 9.72 0.88 -7.43
N ILE A 47 9.22 0.27 -6.35
CA ILE A 47 8.76 1.03 -5.17
C ILE A 47 9.88 1.80 -4.48
N ALA A 48 11.12 1.32 -4.54
CA ALA A 48 12.27 2.00 -3.95
C ALA A 48 12.52 3.34 -4.67
N HIS A 49 12.48 3.34 -6.00
CA HIS A 49 12.60 4.56 -6.79
C HIS A 49 11.40 5.48 -6.64
N MET A 50 10.18 4.93 -6.61
CA MET A 50 8.96 5.72 -6.38
C MET A 50 9.00 6.44 -5.03
N SER A 51 9.47 5.77 -3.97
CA SER A 51 9.50 6.33 -2.61
C SER A 51 10.40 7.56 -2.46
N GLN A 52 11.30 7.81 -3.40
CA GLN A 52 12.18 8.99 -3.40
C GLN A 52 11.49 10.25 -3.97
N HIS A 53 10.44 10.08 -4.76
CA HIS A 53 9.81 11.16 -5.53
C HIS A 53 8.31 11.28 -5.34
N LEU A 54 7.66 10.22 -4.86
CA LEU A 54 6.21 10.12 -4.73
C LEU A 54 5.85 9.85 -3.27
N GLU A 55 4.84 10.55 -2.79
CA GLU A 55 4.33 10.39 -1.43
C GLU A 55 3.41 9.17 -1.29
N THR A 56 2.83 8.73 -2.41
CA THR A 56 1.79 7.70 -2.47
C THR A 56 2.10 6.67 -3.55
N VAL A 57 1.62 5.43 -3.35
CA VAL A 57 1.76 4.34 -4.30
C VAL A 57 0.38 3.82 -4.66
N TYR A 58 0.08 3.74 -5.95
CA TYR A 58 -1.15 3.16 -6.46
C TYR A 58 -0.92 1.72 -6.92
N VAL A 59 -1.86 0.83 -6.58
CA VAL A 59 -1.87 -0.56 -7.04
C VAL A 59 -3.06 -0.75 -7.98
N SER A 60 -2.77 -0.97 -9.26
CA SER A 60 -3.79 -1.06 -10.30
C SER A 60 -4.35 -2.48 -10.43
N GLY A 61 -5.67 -2.61 -10.48
CA GLY A 61 -6.35 -3.87 -10.81
C GLY A 61 -6.05 -4.34 -12.23
N TRP A 62 -6.03 -3.42 -13.20
CA TRP A 62 -5.63 -3.69 -14.57
C TRP A 62 -4.22 -4.27 -14.65
N GLN A 63 -3.24 -3.62 -14.00
CA GLN A 63 -1.87 -4.14 -14.00
C GLN A 63 -1.78 -5.50 -13.29
N ALA A 64 -2.57 -5.70 -12.23
CA ALA A 64 -2.61 -6.97 -11.51
C ALA A 64 -3.19 -8.11 -12.36
N ALA A 65 -4.25 -7.85 -13.14
CA ALA A 65 -4.85 -8.80 -14.08
C ALA A 65 -3.85 -9.27 -15.15
N SER A 66 -3.02 -8.34 -15.63
CA SER A 66 -2.09 -8.61 -16.73
C SER A 66 -0.72 -9.15 -16.28
N LEU A 67 -0.29 -8.91 -15.04
CA LEU A 67 1.09 -9.18 -14.61
C LEU A 67 1.22 -9.95 -13.28
N ALA A 68 0.16 -10.01 -12.46
CA ALA A 68 0.27 -10.47 -11.07
C ALA A 68 -0.92 -11.31 -10.59
N ALA A 69 -1.73 -11.87 -11.50
CA ALA A 69 -2.84 -12.76 -11.16
C ALA A 69 -2.34 -13.97 -10.34
N THR A 70 -2.99 -14.27 -9.22
CA THR A 70 -2.51 -15.29 -8.27
C THR A 70 -2.68 -16.72 -8.75
N ASP A 71 -3.55 -16.95 -9.73
CA ASP A 71 -3.70 -18.22 -10.45
C ASP A 71 -2.74 -18.36 -11.64
N GLY A 72 -1.95 -17.31 -11.93
CA GLY A 72 -1.03 -17.27 -13.07
C GLY A 72 -1.72 -17.08 -14.42
N VAL A 73 -3.04 -16.92 -14.46
CA VAL A 73 -3.80 -16.67 -15.69
C VAL A 73 -3.85 -15.18 -15.93
N VAL A 74 -3.18 -14.73 -16.98
CA VAL A 74 -3.19 -13.32 -17.38
C VAL A 74 -4.39 -13.03 -18.26
N GLY A 75 -5.04 -11.90 -18.01
CA GLY A 75 -6.27 -11.53 -18.71
C GLY A 75 -6.46 -10.01 -18.84
N PRO A 76 -7.42 -9.60 -19.68
CA PRO A 76 -7.92 -8.23 -19.68
C PRO A 76 -8.55 -7.88 -18.33
N ASP A 77 -8.73 -6.58 -18.06
CA ASP A 77 -9.30 -6.11 -16.79
C ASP A 77 -10.82 -6.33 -16.72
N PHE A 78 -11.19 -7.55 -16.33
CA PHE A 78 -12.58 -7.93 -16.04
C PHE A 78 -12.82 -8.28 -14.57
N ALA A 79 -11.78 -8.14 -13.72
CA ALA A 79 -11.83 -8.54 -12.32
C ALA A 79 -12.27 -10.01 -12.10
N ASP A 80 -11.96 -10.88 -13.06
CA ASP A 80 -12.19 -12.33 -13.04
C ASP A 80 -11.03 -13.11 -12.39
N TYR A 81 -9.91 -12.44 -12.11
CA TYR A 81 -8.82 -12.97 -11.32
C TYR A 81 -9.24 -13.24 -9.86
N PRO A 82 -8.56 -14.15 -9.14
CA PRO A 82 -8.92 -14.48 -7.77
C PRO A 82 -8.89 -13.25 -6.86
N LEU A 83 -9.85 -13.15 -5.92
CA LEU A 83 -10.05 -12.00 -5.03
C LEU A 83 -8.78 -11.59 -4.26
N ASN A 84 -7.90 -12.55 -3.99
CA ASN A 84 -6.65 -12.30 -3.25
C ASN A 84 -5.54 -11.68 -4.12
N THR A 85 -5.72 -11.50 -5.43
CA THR A 85 -4.71 -10.97 -6.37
C THR A 85 -4.18 -9.60 -5.93
N VAL A 86 -5.05 -8.59 -5.88
CA VAL A 86 -4.66 -7.23 -5.47
C VAL A 86 -4.19 -7.18 -4.01
N PRO A 87 -4.87 -7.81 -3.02
CA PRO A 87 -4.38 -7.86 -1.63
C PRO A 87 -3.00 -8.50 -1.48
N THR A 88 -2.68 -9.52 -2.27
CA THR A 88 -1.37 -10.19 -2.27
C THR A 88 -0.30 -9.26 -2.81
N LEU A 89 -0.61 -8.54 -3.90
CA LEU A 89 0.29 -7.54 -4.46
C LEU A 89 0.56 -6.39 -3.48
N VAL A 90 -0.48 -5.86 -2.84
CA VAL A 90 -0.34 -4.84 -1.77
C VAL A 90 0.56 -5.36 -0.64
N SER A 91 0.34 -6.61 -0.21
CA SER A 91 1.15 -7.22 0.86
C SER A 91 2.61 -7.40 0.45
N ARG A 92 2.88 -7.74 -0.82
CA ARG A 92 4.23 -7.87 -1.38
C ARG A 92 4.95 -6.51 -1.38
N LEU A 93 4.29 -5.46 -1.84
CA LEU A 93 4.85 -4.10 -1.89
C LEU A 93 5.06 -3.53 -0.49
N ALA A 94 4.10 -3.70 0.43
CA ALA A 94 4.23 -3.23 1.81
C ALA A 94 5.43 -3.87 2.53
N ARG A 95 5.65 -5.18 2.34
CA ARG A 95 6.83 -5.87 2.89
C ARG A 95 8.14 -5.36 2.31
N ALA A 96 8.17 -5.02 1.01
CA ALA A 96 9.35 -4.44 0.38
C ALA A 96 9.67 -3.05 0.96
N GLN A 97 8.65 -2.22 1.20
CA GLN A 97 8.82 -0.93 1.87
C GLN A 97 9.39 -1.08 3.28
N GLU A 98 8.90 -2.05 4.05
CA GLU A 98 9.42 -2.35 5.39
C GLU A 98 10.88 -2.83 5.34
N PHE A 99 11.25 -3.63 4.34
CA PHE A 99 12.61 -4.12 4.16
C PHE A 99 13.59 -3.00 3.77
N HIS A 100 13.15 -2.06 2.93
CA HIS A 100 13.96 -0.92 2.50
C HIS A 100 13.91 0.27 3.48
N ALA A 101 13.02 0.23 4.47
CA ALA A 101 12.94 1.27 5.48
C ALA A 101 14.28 1.36 6.23
N PRO A 102 14.81 2.57 6.45
CA PRO A 102 16.04 2.72 7.21
C PRO A 102 15.87 2.12 8.61
N THR A 103 16.80 1.26 9.00
CA THR A 103 16.91 0.79 10.38
C THR A 103 16.96 2.03 11.28
N PRO A 104 16.13 2.13 12.34
CA PRO A 104 16.29 3.22 13.30
C PRO A 104 17.72 3.14 13.82
N THR A 105 18.53 4.15 13.50
CA THR A 105 19.85 4.31 14.08
C THR A 105 19.63 4.26 15.58
N ARG A 106 20.21 3.24 16.23
CA ARG A 106 20.18 3.06 17.68
C ARG A 106 20.53 4.42 18.26
N ALA A 107 19.53 5.12 18.80
CA ALA A 107 19.71 6.44 19.36
C ALA A 107 20.91 6.34 20.29
N THR A 108 21.94 7.12 20.00
CA THR A 108 23.10 7.27 20.86
C THR A 108 22.54 7.70 22.21
N ALA A 109 22.55 6.77 23.16
CA ALA A 109 22.36 7.07 24.56
C ALA A 109 23.51 8.03 24.94
N GLY A 110 23.15 9.29 25.12
CA GLY A 110 23.98 10.37 25.64
C GLY A 110 23.25 11.01 26.80
#